data_AF-A0A0F8WVV3-F1
#
_entry.id   AF-A0A0F8WVV3-F1
#
_cell.length_a   1.000
_cell.length_b   1.000
_cell.length_c   1.000
_cell.angle_alpha   90.00
_cell.angle_beta   90.00
_cell.angle_gamma   90.00
#
_symmetry.space_group_name_H-M   'P 1'
#
loop_
_entity.id
_entity.type
_entity.pdbx_description
1 polymer ?
#
loop_
_entity_poly.entity_id
_entity_poly.type
_entity_poly.pdbx_seq_one_letter_code
_entity_poly.pdbx_strand_id
1 'polypeptide(L)'
;MEILTLKWENFKSFSGRHELDFTSFSPGLYFIKGENRIDPELGSNGAGKSTLFDALHWCLFGSSIRGTKTPQLVPWQNGGTPWAEVTYRTNGRKKRITRSYRPNNLLVTHGGRERGVKQEQLEDIIGFSSDTFQNSIVIGQFSQMFFDLKPRDKLSVFTELLNLDYWLECSRRVTSTLSVLKEDQLEAEKTLARLEG
;
A
#
# COMPACT_ATOMS: atom_id res chain seq x y z
N MET A 1 -0.01 3.84 9.26
CA MET A 1 1.07 4.59 8.57
C MET A 1 0.65 6.05 8.47
N GLU A 2 1.53 7.00 8.80
CA GLU A 2 1.28 8.44 8.64
C GLU A 2 2.16 8.98 7.51
N ILE A 3 1.57 9.51 6.43
CA ILE A 3 2.32 10.08 5.31
C ILE A 3 2.72 11.51 5.69
N LEU A 4 4.02 11.82 5.59
CA LEU A 4 4.57 13.12 5.93
C LEU A 4 4.79 14.00 4.70
N THR A 5 5.38 13.43 3.65
CA THR A 5 5.73 14.18 2.45
C THR A 5 5.65 13.28 1.23
N LEU A 6 5.10 13.80 0.14
CA LEU A 6 5.16 13.19 -1.18
C LEU A 6 5.97 14.09 -2.10
N LYS A 7 7.00 13.53 -2.74
CA LYS A 7 7.75 14.17 -3.81
C LYS A 7 7.54 13.37 -5.08
N TRP A 8 7.32 14.03 -6.20
CA TRP A 8 7.21 13.35 -7.48
C TRP A 8 7.83 14.20 -8.58
N GLU A 9 8.28 13.54 -9.62
CA GLU A 9 8.91 14.18 -10.76
C GLU A 9 8.47 13.46 -12.04
N ASN A 10 8.22 14.26 -13.08
CA ASN A 10 7.94 13.78 -14.43
C ASN A 10 6.83 12.71 -14.45
N PHE A 11 5.61 13.11 -14.08
CA PHE A 11 4.46 12.20 -13.93
C PHE A 11 3.19 12.78 -14.55
N LYS A 12 2.66 12.14 -15.60
CA LYS A 12 1.50 12.60 -16.41
C LYS A 12 1.54 14.10 -16.74
N SER A 13 0.65 14.90 -16.14
CA SER A 13 0.50 16.34 -16.34
C SER A 13 1.59 17.19 -15.65
N PHE A 14 2.41 16.60 -14.77
CA PHE A 14 3.47 17.29 -14.05
C PHE A 14 4.83 17.02 -14.68
N SER A 15 5.41 18.04 -15.31
CA SER A 15 6.84 18.06 -15.69
C SER A 15 7.69 18.63 -14.57
N GLY A 16 8.93 18.14 -14.42
CA GLY A 16 9.84 18.57 -13.36
C GLY A 16 9.44 18.05 -11.98
N ARG A 17 10.11 18.56 -10.94
CA ARG A 17 9.97 18.10 -9.56
C ARG A 17 8.93 18.91 -8.78
N HIS A 18 8.06 18.20 -8.07
CA HIS A 18 7.00 18.73 -7.24
C HIS A 18 7.04 18.06 -5.85
N GLU A 19 6.52 18.77 -4.86
CA GLU A 19 6.51 18.33 -3.47
C GLU A 19 5.22 18.78 -2.77
N LEU A 20 4.65 17.88 -1.98
CA LEU A 20 3.55 18.16 -1.08
C LEU A 20 3.94 17.69 0.32
N ASP A 21 4.06 18.65 1.24
CA ASP A 21 4.29 18.40 2.66
C ASP A 21 2.96 18.30 3.40
N PHE A 22 2.57 17.08 3.77
CA PHE A 22 1.34 16.83 4.52
C PHE A 22 1.41 17.40 5.94
N THR A 23 2.62 17.63 6.49
CA THR A 23 2.79 18.19 7.84
C THR A 23 2.53 19.69 7.91
N SER A 24 2.48 20.37 6.76
CA SER A 24 2.09 21.78 6.65
C SER A 24 0.59 22.01 6.88
N PHE A 25 -0.20 20.94 6.86
CA PHE A 25 -1.65 20.97 7.04
C PHE A 25 -2.03 20.55 8.46
N SER A 26 -2.91 21.32 9.10
CA SER A 26 -3.58 20.90 10.33
C SER A 26 -4.55 19.74 10.06
N PRO A 27 -4.87 18.87 11.02
CA PRO A 27 -5.93 17.89 10.84
C PRO A 27 -7.25 18.56 10.43
N GLY A 28 -7.84 18.11 9.33
CA GLY A 28 -9.06 18.73 8.81
C GLY A 28 -9.47 18.23 7.43
N LEU A 29 -10.52 18.84 6.90
CA LEU A 29 -11.03 18.57 5.56
C LEU A 29 -10.39 19.54 4.56
N TYR A 30 -9.72 19.00 3.55
CA TYR A 30 -9.05 19.77 2.51
C TYR A 30 -9.75 19.58 1.16
N PHE A 31 -9.98 20.68 0.45
CA PHE A 31 -10.54 20.66 -0.89
C PHE A 31 -9.47 21.01 -1.94
N ILE A 32 -9.13 20.05 -2.79
CA ILE A 32 -8.15 20.23 -3.87
C ILE A 32 -8.88 20.70 -5.13
N LYS A 33 -8.63 21.95 -5.54
CA LYS A 33 -9.10 22.51 -6.81
C LYS A 33 -7.96 22.57 -7.83
N GLY A 34 -8.33 22.67 -9.10
CA GLY A 34 -7.39 22.86 -10.20
C GLY A 34 -8.06 23.63 -11.32
N GLU A 35 -7.25 24.28 -12.13
CA GLU A 35 -7.68 25.05 -13.29
C GLU A 35 -6.87 24.55 -14.49
N ASN A 36 -7.54 24.14 -15.55
CA ASN A 36 -6.88 23.76 -16.78
C ASN A 36 -6.65 25.01 -17.64
N ARG A 37 -5.40 25.48 -17.65
CA ARG A 37 -4.99 26.66 -18.42
C ARG A 37 -4.66 26.36 -19.88
N ILE A 38 -4.55 25.08 -20.24
CA ILE A 38 -4.27 24.62 -21.61
C ILE A 38 -5.57 24.46 -22.38
N ASP A 39 -6.59 23.91 -21.71
CA ASP A 39 -7.93 23.71 -22.26
C ASP A 39 -8.98 24.19 -21.24
N PRO A 40 -9.34 25.48 -21.27
CA PRO A 40 -10.28 26.07 -20.32
C PRO A 40 -11.71 25.50 -20.41
N GLU A 41 -12.11 24.93 -21.56
CA GLU A 41 -13.45 24.33 -21.72
C GLU A 41 -13.63 23.09 -20.85
N LEU A 42 -12.52 22.39 -20.54
CA LEU A 42 -12.50 21.28 -19.59
C LEU A 42 -12.57 21.72 -18.11
N GLY A 43 -12.55 23.03 -17.84
CA GLY A 43 -12.63 23.61 -16.51
C GLY A 43 -11.49 23.13 -15.60
N SER A 44 -11.80 22.29 -14.62
CA SER A 44 -10.80 21.74 -13.69
C SER A 44 -10.21 20.39 -14.16
N ASN A 45 -10.80 19.75 -15.16
CA ASN A 45 -10.38 18.44 -15.64
C ASN A 45 -9.05 18.55 -16.38
N GLY A 46 -8.18 17.55 -16.22
CA GLY A 46 -6.83 17.59 -16.78
C GLY A 46 -5.81 18.42 -15.98
N ALA A 47 -6.23 19.19 -14.97
CA ALA A 47 -5.35 20.03 -14.14
C ALA A 47 -4.41 19.26 -13.18
N GLY A 48 -4.35 17.93 -13.26
CA GLY A 48 -3.42 17.12 -12.46
C GLY A 48 -3.88 16.70 -11.06
N LYS A 49 -5.12 16.99 -10.65
CA LYS A 49 -5.65 16.62 -9.33
C LYS A 49 -5.53 15.12 -9.04
N SER A 50 -5.97 14.27 -9.98
CA SER A 50 -5.85 12.81 -9.85
C SER A 50 -4.41 12.33 -9.96
N THR A 51 -3.57 13.07 -10.69
CA THR A 51 -2.16 12.75 -10.88
C THR A 51 -1.39 12.75 -9.57
N LEU A 52 -1.72 13.64 -8.62
CA LEU A 52 -1.16 13.66 -7.27
C LEU A 52 -1.35 12.30 -6.57
N PHE A 53 -2.59 11.82 -6.55
CA PHE A 53 -2.92 10.55 -5.89
C PHE A 53 -2.37 9.35 -6.66
N ASP A 54 -2.30 9.43 -8.00
CA ASP A 54 -1.66 8.41 -8.81
C ASP A 54 -0.15 8.33 -8.56
N ALA A 55 0.53 9.46 -8.32
CA ALA A 55 1.96 9.47 -7.98
C ALA A 55 2.21 8.81 -6.62
N LEU A 56 1.36 9.09 -5.62
CA LEU A 56 1.40 8.44 -4.32
C LEU A 56 1.20 6.92 -4.46
N HIS A 57 0.13 6.51 -5.12
CA HIS A 57 -0.19 5.09 -5.33
C HIS A 57 0.92 4.38 -6.12
N TRP A 58 1.46 5.04 -7.15
CA TRP A 58 2.53 4.48 -7.95
C TRP A 58 3.82 4.31 -7.15
N CYS A 59 4.17 5.26 -6.27
CA CYS A 59 5.33 5.10 -5.39
C CYS A 59 5.21 3.82 -4.54
N LEU A 60 4.03 3.59 -3.95
CA LEU A 60 3.76 2.46 -3.07
C LEU A 60 3.59 1.12 -3.83
N PHE A 61 2.90 1.12 -4.96
CA PHE A 61 2.41 -0.12 -5.61
C PHE A 61 2.85 -0.32 -7.07
N GLY A 62 3.46 0.69 -7.69
CA GLY A 62 3.94 0.60 -9.07
C GLY A 62 2.87 0.72 -10.16
N SER A 63 1.64 1.07 -9.80
CA SER A 63 0.51 1.35 -10.70
C SER A 63 -0.23 2.62 -10.27
N SER A 64 -1.10 3.17 -11.12
CA SER A 64 -2.05 4.21 -10.69
C SER A 64 -3.16 3.61 -9.82
N ILE A 65 -3.99 4.47 -9.20
CA ILE A 65 -5.18 4.04 -8.45
C ILE A 65 -6.17 3.25 -9.34
N ARG A 66 -6.12 3.49 -10.66
CA ARG A 66 -6.98 2.80 -11.64
C ARG A 66 -6.30 1.58 -12.29
N GLY A 67 -5.15 1.15 -11.77
CA GLY A 67 -4.37 0.04 -12.34
C GLY A 67 -3.61 0.39 -13.62
N THR A 68 -3.48 1.68 -13.97
CA THR A 68 -2.67 2.11 -15.12
C THR A 68 -1.21 1.73 -14.89
N LYS A 69 -0.59 1.07 -15.87
CA LYS A 69 0.81 0.62 -15.79
C LYS A 69 1.80 1.77 -16.01
N THR A 70 2.98 1.66 -15.42
CA THR A 70 4.07 2.68 -15.47
C THR A 70 4.36 3.29 -16.85
N PRO A 71 4.38 2.55 -17.98
CA PRO A 71 4.65 3.16 -19.29
C PRO A 71 3.63 4.23 -19.70
N GLN A 72 2.41 4.18 -19.18
CA GLN A 72 1.33 5.14 -19.44
C GLN A 72 1.29 6.27 -18.39
N LEU A 73 2.20 6.26 -17.41
CA LEU A 73 2.33 7.26 -16.36
C LEU A 73 3.46 8.27 -16.63
N VAL A 74 4.21 8.05 -17.71
CA VAL A 74 5.23 8.98 -18.19
C VAL A 74 4.61 10.36 -18.49
N PRO A 75 5.41 11.44 -18.43
CA PRO A 75 4.93 12.78 -18.73
C PRO A 75 4.25 12.85 -20.10
N TRP A 76 3.14 13.57 -20.17
CA TRP A 76 2.48 13.84 -21.45
C TRP A 76 3.28 14.81 -22.31
N GLN A 77 4.07 15.68 -21.66
CA GLN A 77 4.90 16.70 -22.29
C GLN A 77 6.30 16.72 -21.66
N ASN A 78 7.29 17.16 -22.44
CA ASN A 78 8.67 17.46 -22.03
C ASN A 78 9.62 16.29 -21.69
N GLY A 79 9.30 15.05 -22.06
CA GLY A 79 10.20 13.91 -21.84
C GLY A 79 10.52 13.70 -20.35
N GLY A 80 11.52 12.86 -20.06
CA GLY A 80 11.88 12.49 -18.68
C GLY A 80 11.19 11.21 -18.21
N THR A 81 11.55 10.78 -17.01
CA THR A 81 11.12 9.50 -16.44
C THR A 81 10.49 9.70 -15.06
N PRO A 82 9.35 9.01 -14.78
CA PRO A 82 8.70 9.06 -13.47
C PRO A 82 9.64 8.72 -12.33
N TRP A 83 9.60 9.57 -11.31
CA TRP A 83 10.23 9.34 -10.02
C TRP A 83 9.28 9.80 -8.92
N ALA A 84 9.23 9.08 -7.80
CA ALA A 84 8.44 9.46 -6.65
C ALA A 84 9.08 8.99 -5.35
N GLU A 85 8.93 9.79 -4.29
CA GLU A 85 9.35 9.48 -2.94
C GLU A 85 8.24 9.78 -1.95
N VAL A 86 7.96 8.83 -1.07
CA VAL A 86 7.04 8.96 0.05
C VAL A 86 7.85 8.90 1.33
N THR A 87 7.83 9.97 2.10
CA THR A 87 8.30 9.98 3.49
C THR A 87 7.12 9.71 4.40
N TYR A 88 7.23 8.73 5.28
CA TYR A 88 6.16 8.33 6.19
C TYR A 88 6.69 8.00 7.58
N ARG A 89 5.78 7.97 8.56
CA ARG A 89 6.05 7.59 9.95
C ARG A 89 5.27 6.32 10.29
N THR A 90 5.96 5.36 10.89
CA THR A 90 5.36 4.16 11.48
C THR A 90 6.09 3.82 12.77
N ASN A 91 5.36 3.49 13.84
CA ASN A 91 5.92 3.21 15.17
C ASN A 91 6.91 4.29 15.64
N GLY A 92 6.57 5.57 15.43
CA GLY A 92 7.39 6.73 15.79
C GLY A 92 8.66 6.96 14.93
N ARG A 93 8.97 6.05 13.99
CA ARG A 93 10.18 6.15 13.14
C ARG A 93 9.82 6.68 11.76
N LYS A 94 10.59 7.67 11.29
CA LYS A 94 10.51 8.16 9.91
C LYS A 94 11.22 7.18 8.96
N LYS A 95 10.57 6.86 7.85
CA LYS A 95 11.07 6.00 6.77
C LYS A 95 10.77 6.66 5.43
N ARG A 96 11.49 6.26 4.38
CA ARG A 96 11.22 6.70 3.01
C ARG A 96 11.06 5.50 2.08
N ILE A 97 10.19 5.65 1.09
CA ILE A 97 10.06 4.76 -0.06
C ILE A 97 10.35 5.60 -1.29
N THR A 98 11.19 5.09 -2.18
CA THR A 98 11.54 5.76 -3.44
C THR A 98 11.33 4.80 -4.59
N ARG A 99 10.64 5.26 -5.63
CA ARG A 99 10.43 4.51 -6.87
C ARG A 99 10.86 5.33 -8.07
N SER A 100 11.59 4.70 -8.99
CA SER A 100 12.01 5.30 -10.26
C SER A 100 11.63 4.40 -11.44
N TYR A 101 11.36 5.01 -12.59
CA TYR A 101 11.20 4.33 -13.87
C TYR A 101 12.43 4.60 -14.76
N ARG A 102 12.93 3.57 -15.45
CA ARG A 102 14.07 3.66 -16.39
C ARG A 102 15.32 4.40 -15.81
N PRO A 103 16.10 3.76 -14.93
CA PRO A 103 15.99 2.36 -14.47
C PRO A 103 14.88 2.15 -13.43
N ASN A 104 14.34 0.93 -13.41
CA ASN A 104 13.31 0.53 -12.46
C ASN A 104 13.93 0.24 -11.10
N ASN A 105 13.66 1.09 -10.11
CA ASN A 105 14.10 0.86 -8.74
C ASN A 105 12.93 1.00 -7.77
N LEU A 106 12.98 0.21 -6.70
CA LEU A 106 12.12 0.34 -5.53
C LEU A 106 13.00 0.24 -4.28
N LEU A 107 13.15 1.36 -3.59
CA LEU A 107 14.06 1.51 -2.46
C LEU A 107 13.28 1.86 -1.20
N VAL A 108 13.70 1.30 -0.07
CA VAL A 108 13.16 1.63 1.26
C VAL A 108 14.31 1.99 2.20
N THR A 109 14.12 3.04 3.00
CA THR A 109 15.06 3.37 4.08
C THR A 109 14.79 2.52 5.31
N HIS A 110 15.77 1.71 5.71
CA HIS A 110 15.77 0.94 6.95
C HIS A 110 17.04 1.23 7.76
N GLY A 111 16.89 1.79 8.97
CA GLY A 111 18.04 2.12 9.83
C GLY A 111 19.00 3.15 9.23
N GLY A 112 18.48 4.11 8.45
CA GLY A 112 19.27 5.16 7.80
C GLY A 112 19.97 4.74 6.51
N ARG A 113 19.87 3.47 6.09
CA ARG A 113 20.39 2.99 4.80
C ARG A 113 19.26 2.68 3.83
N GLU A 114 19.48 2.92 2.55
CA GLU A 114 18.55 2.54 1.49
C GLU A 114 18.83 1.11 1.02
N ARG A 115 17.76 0.35 0.83
CA ARG A 115 17.80 -1.04 0.35
C ARG A 115 16.77 -1.24 -0.74
N GLY A 116 17.18 -1.91 -1.82
CA GLY A 116 16.27 -2.39 -2.85
C GLY A 116 15.36 -3.51 -2.34
N VAL A 117 14.07 -3.41 -2.61
CA VAL A 117 13.05 -4.39 -2.21
C VAL A 117 12.17 -4.78 -3.38
N LYS A 118 11.56 -5.95 -3.29
CA LYS A 118 10.47 -6.36 -4.18
C LYS A 118 9.13 -5.77 -3.71
N GLN A 119 8.11 -5.82 -4.57
CA GLN A 119 6.79 -5.27 -4.27
C GLN A 119 6.17 -5.92 -3.03
N GLU A 120 6.24 -7.25 -2.94
CA GLU A 120 5.66 -8.03 -1.84
C GLU A 120 6.31 -7.64 -0.50
N GLN A 121 7.64 -7.46 -0.52
CA GLN A 121 8.38 -7.02 0.67
C GLN A 121 8.01 -5.60 1.11
N LEU A 122 7.67 -4.72 0.17
CA LEU A 122 7.21 -3.38 0.51
C LEU A 122 5.82 -3.43 1.16
N GLU A 123 4.90 -4.22 0.61
CA GLU A 123 3.56 -4.42 1.15
C GLU A 123 3.61 -4.97 2.58
N ASP A 124 4.49 -5.95 2.85
CA ASP A 124 4.76 -6.46 4.20
C ASP A 124 5.29 -5.35 5.14
N ILE A 125 6.15 -4.45 4.64
CA ILE A 125 6.75 -3.37 5.45
C ILE A 125 5.71 -2.29 5.80
N ILE A 126 4.80 -1.95 4.88
CA ILE A 126 3.78 -0.91 5.10
C ILE A 126 2.51 -1.48 5.76
N GLY A 127 2.28 -2.79 5.63
CA GLY A 127 1.21 -3.54 6.28
C GLY A 127 -0.14 -3.49 5.56
N PHE A 128 -0.15 -3.19 4.25
CA PHE A 128 -1.38 -3.18 3.45
C PHE A 128 -1.06 -3.33 1.95
N SER A 129 -1.99 -3.96 1.25
CA SER A 129 -1.96 -4.16 -0.20
C SER A 129 -2.47 -2.94 -0.96
N SER A 130 -2.27 -2.94 -2.29
CA SER A 130 -2.88 -1.98 -3.21
C SER A 130 -4.41 -1.94 -3.07
N ASP A 131 -5.04 -3.11 -2.95
CA ASP A 131 -6.49 -3.23 -2.87
C ASP A 131 -7.02 -2.67 -1.55
N THR A 132 -6.33 -2.94 -0.44
CA THR A 132 -6.67 -2.35 0.85
C THR A 132 -6.52 -0.83 0.82
N PHE A 133 -5.48 -0.28 0.18
CA PHE A 133 -5.32 1.16 0.03
C PHE A 133 -6.45 1.80 -0.79
N GLN A 134 -6.84 1.20 -1.91
CA GLN A 134 -7.93 1.69 -2.75
C GLN A 134 -9.29 1.63 -2.05
N ASN A 135 -9.56 0.56 -1.29
CA ASN A 135 -10.87 0.39 -0.65
C ASN A 135 -11.03 1.15 0.67
N SER A 136 -9.93 1.60 1.31
CA SER A 136 -9.98 2.25 2.64
C SER A 136 -9.50 3.70 2.67
N ILE A 137 -8.53 4.07 1.82
CA ILE A 137 -7.88 5.39 1.88
C ILE A 137 -8.34 6.29 0.72
N VAL A 138 -8.57 5.73 -0.47
CA VAL A 138 -8.96 6.51 -1.66
C VAL A 138 -10.33 6.11 -2.16
N ILE A 139 -11.35 6.91 -1.82
CA ILE A 139 -12.68 6.74 -2.41
C ILE A 139 -12.70 7.44 -3.78
N GLY A 140 -12.37 6.69 -4.82
CA GLY A 140 -12.32 7.19 -6.20
C GLY A 140 -13.68 7.21 -6.90
N GLN A 141 -13.84 8.10 -7.88
CA GLN A 141 -15.06 8.21 -8.72
C GLN A 141 -15.25 7.03 -9.70
N PHE A 142 -14.23 6.19 -9.91
CA PHE A 142 -14.24 5.10 -10.89
C PHE A 142 -13.49 3.84 -10.42
N SER A 143 -13.24 3.72 -9.12
CA SER A 143 -12.74 2.48 -8.52
C SER A 143 -13.93 1.64 -8.09
N GLN A 144 -13.81 0.32 -8.17
CA GLN A 144 -14.81 -0.58 -7.60
C GLN A 144 -14.91 -0.27 -6.10
N MET A 145 -16.10 0.09 -5.62
CA MET A 145 -16.26 0.44 -4.21
C MET A 145 -16.28 -0.85 -3.38
N PHE A 146 -15.93 -0.73 -2.10
CA PHE A 146 -16.05 -1.85 -1.16
C PHE A 146 -17.43 -2.53 -1.22
N PHE A 147 -18.51 -1.75 -1.35
CA PHE A 147 -19.87 -2.28 -1.44
C PHE A 147 -20.14 -3.08 -2.72
N ASP A 148 -19.39 -2.84 -3.80
CA ASP A 148 -19.51 -3.54 -5.08
C ASP A 148 -18.71 -4.84 -5.12
N LEU A 149 -17.87 -5.10 -4.11
CA LEU A 149 -17.09 -6.34 -4.01
C LEU A 149 -17.99 -7.54 -3.67
N LYS A 150 -17.57 -8.73 -4.14
CA LYS A 150 -18.22 -10.00 -3.76
C LYS A 150 -18.00 -10.27 -2.27
N PRO A 151 -18.87 -11.06 -1.60
CA PRO A 151 -18.72 -11.36 -0.17
C PRO A 151 -17.35 -11.92 0.21
N ARG A 152 -16.74 -12.74 -0.65
CA ARG A 152 -15.38 -13.27 -0.46
C ARG A 152 -14.33 -12.16 -0.41
N ASP A 153 -14.36 -11.25 -1.38
CA ASP A 153 -13.36 -10.19 -1.53
C ASP A 153 -13.51 -9.15 -0.40
N LYS A 154 -14.75 -8.87 0.02
CA LYS A 154 -15.04 -8.07 1.22
C LYS A 154 -14.40 -8.63 2.48
N LEU A 155 -14.51 -9.94 2.69
CA LEU A 155 -13.89 -10.62 3.84
C LEU A 155 -12.36 -10.54 3.79
N SER A 156 -11.75 -10.64 2.61
CA SER A 156 -10.30 -10.46 2.44
C SER A 156 -9.85 -9.08 2.88
N VAL A 157 -10.52 -8.02 2.38
CA VAL A 157 -10.22 -6.63 2.76
C VAL A 157 -10.37 -6.40 4.27
N PHE A 158 -11.41 -6.96 4.90
CA PHE A 158 -11.57 -6.89 6.36
C PHE A 158 -10.47 -7.64 7.11
N THR A 159 -10.07 -8.81 6.63
CA THR A 159 -9.02 -9.64 7.26
C THR A 159 -7.68 -8.91 7.25
N GLU A 160 -7.32 -8.30 6.12
CA GLU A 160 -6.13 -7.47 5.98
C GLU A 160 -6.20 -6.21 6.86
N LEU A 161 -7.31 -5.46 6.80
CA LEU A 161 -7.48 -4.23 7.59
C LEU A 161 -7.43 -4.47 9.10
N LEU A 162 -8.04 -5.56 9.56
CA LEU A 162 -8.06 -5.94 10.98
C LEU A 162 -6.83 -6.76 11.38
N ASN A 163 -5.92 -7.05 10.45
CA ASN A 163 -4.73 -7.88 10.64
C ASN A 163 -5.07 -9.24 11.30
N LEU A 164 -6.14 -9.89 10.83
CA LEU A 164 -6.61 -11.16 11.37
C LEU A 164 -5.74 -12.36 10.96
N ASP A 165 -4.88 -12.20 9.95
CA ASP A 165 -3.98 -13.25 9.47
C ASP A 165 -3.04 -13.76 10.56
N TYR A 166 -2.55 -12.87 11.41
CA TYR A 166 -1.76 -13.22 12.60
C TYR A 166 -2.54 -14.18 13.52
N TRP A 167 -3.81 -13.87 13.80
CA TRP A 167 -4.66 -14.68 14.67
C TRP A 167 -5.03 -16.02 14.03
N LEU A 168 -5.24 -16.06 12.71
CA LEU A 168 -5.48 -17.28 11.95
C LEU A 168 -4.25 -18.21 11.96
N GLU A 169 -3.05 -17.64 11.89
CA GLU A 169 -1.80 -18.41 12.02
C GLU A 169 -1.60 -18.95 13.43
N CYS A 170 -1.83 -18.13 14.47
CA CYS A 170 -1.82 -18.57 15.86
C CYS A 170 -2.81 -19.72 16.09
N SER A 171 -4.04 -19.60 15.58
CA SER A 171 -5.05 -20.65 15.68
C SER A 171 -4.60 -21.94 15.00
N ARG A 172 -4.06 -21.88 13.77
CA ARG A 172 -3.51 -23.05 13.08
C ARG A 172 -2.40 -23.73 13.87
N ARG A 173 -1.47 -22.95 14.43
CA ARG A 173 -0.38 -23.47 15.28
C ARG A 173 -0.94 -24.20 16.50
N VAL A 174 -1.86 -23.56 17.23
CA VAL A 174 -2.50 -24.16 18.41
C VAL A 174 -3.19 -25.48 18.05
N THR A 175 -3.96 -25.52 16.97
CA THR A 175 -4.64 -26.74 16.51
C THR A 175 -3.65 -27.86 16.19
N SER A 176 -2.53 -27.55 15.52
CA SER A 176 -1.48 -28.54 15.22
C SER A 176 -0.77 -29.07 16.47
N THR A 177 -0.54 -28.21 17.46
CA THR A 177 0.05 -28.63 18.75
C THR A 177 -0.93 -29.47 19.55
N LEU A 178 -2.22 -29.12 19.52
CA LEU A 178 -3.29 -29.88 20.18
C LEU A 178 -3.45 -31.29 19.62
N SER A 179 -3.29 -31.49 18.30
CA SER A 179 -3.35 -32.83 17.72
C SER A 179 -2.19 -33.71 18.20
N VAL A 180 -0.97 -33.16 18.26
CA VAL A 180 0.21 -33.89 18.75
C VAL A 180 0.06 -34.25 20.23
N LEU A 181 -0.32 -33.28 21.07
CA LEU A 181 -0.49 -33.52 22.50
C LEU A 181 -1.57 -34.57 22.81
N LYS A 182 -2.61 -34.68 21.98
CA LYS A 182 -3.63 -35.73 22.11
C LYS A 182 -3.10 -37.11 21.75
N GLU A 183 -2.23 -37.21 20.76
CA GLU A 183 -1.56 -38.47 20.42
C GLU A 183 -0.62 -38.91 21.54
N ASP A 184 0.20 -37.99 22.06
CA ASP A 184 1.11 -38.24 23.18
C ASP A 184 0.35 -38.68 24.45
N GLN A 185 -0.79 -38.03 24.75
CA GLN A 185 -1.64 -38.42 25.88
C GLN A 185 -2.16 -39.85 25.72
N LEU A 186 -2.66 -40.20 24.53
CA LEU A 186 -3.20 -41.52 24.25
C LEU A 186 -2.12 -42.61 24.37
N GLU A 187 -0.88 -42.31 23.95
CA GLU A 187 0.25 -43.23 24.06
C GLU A 187 0.69 -43.42 25.53
N ALA A 188 0.71 -42.34 26.31
CA ALA A 188 0.96 -42.40 27.74
C ALA A 188 -0.10 -43.22 28.49
N GLU A 189 -1.38 -43.02 28.19
CA GLU A 189 -2.49 -43.79 28.78
C GLU A 189 -2.40 -45.29 28.46
N LYS A 190 -2.07 -45.65 27.20
CA LYS A 190 -1.81 -47.05 26.81
C LYS A 190 -0.64 -47.66 27.56
N THR A 191 0.41 -46.88 27.80
CA THR A 191 1.59 -47.33 28.53
C THR A 191 1.29 -47.56 30.00
N LEU A 192 0.54 -46.64 30.62
CA LEU A 192 0.06 -46.78 32.00
C LEU A 192 -0.78 -48.05 32.18
N ALA A 193 -1.76 -48.27 31.28
CA ALA A 193 -2.62 -49.45 31.32
C ALA A 193 -1.85 -50.77 31.18
N ARG A 194 -0.70 -50.78 30.48
CA ARG A 194 0.19 -51.95 30.39
C ARG A 194 1.02 -52.20 31.64
N LEU A 195 1.29 -51.16 32.44
CA LEU A 195 2.08 -51.25 33.66
C LEU A 195 1.23 -51.59 34.89
N GLU A 196 -0.06 -51.25 34.85
CA GLU A 196 -1.02 -51.51 35.93
C GLU A 196 -1.73 -52.87 35.83
N GLY A 197 -1.68 -53.54 34.67
CA GLY A 197 -2.23 -54.88 34.44
C GLY A 197 -1.18 -55.98 34.45
#